data_AF-A0A2T0ATM4-F1
#
_entry.id   AF-A0A2T0ATM4-F1
#
_cell.length_a   1.000
_cell.length_b   1.000
_cell.length_c   1.000
_cell.angle_alpha   90.00
_cell.angle_beta   90.00
_cell.angle_gamma   90.00
#
_symmetry.space_group_name_H-M   'P 1'
#
loop_
_entity.id
_entity.type
_entity.pdbx_description
1 polymer ?
#
loop_
_entity_poly.entity_id
_entity_poly.type
_entity_poly.pdbx_seq_one_letter_code
_entity_poly.pdbx_strand_id
1 'polypeptide(L)'
;MYPLKFKNLYYNKVWGGRDFELFRDNLPEGNIGESWDIACHPHGMSVVSNGELKGTKLIDLIKLKGDDLLGTEISKNWFPLLIKLINAKDKLSVQVHPDDEYAKRVEGEMGKTEVWYVVEAFEGANIVIGTKKGCTKEQLKNAIETGTLDKYMNKVSVKKGDVFFVKSGLIHAIGEGVIIAEIQQNSDTTYRVYDYNRGRELHIEKALDVINLDLVAKNSNGLVVKNEGYTKTYLCLCKDFSLELYDVETSFTENSNKERFFAFTCVEGSGEIIYKDGKETINKGDSLLIPASLGEYTFKGNMKVLKSYVPDVKKLENEILNYVKA
;
A
#
# COMPACT_ATOMS: atom_id res chain seq x y z
N MET A 1 -8.74 -12.80 20.58
CA MET A 1 -7.99 -11.82 19.75
C MET A 1 -8.95 -10.71 19.36
N TYR A 2 -8.46 -9.53 18.98
CA TYR A 2 -9.29 -8.38 18.57
C TYR A 2 -8.63 -7.66 17.38
N PRO A 3 -9.37 -6.83 16.61
CA PRO A 3 -8.79 -5.98 15.56
C PRO A 3 -7.69 -5.08 16.12
N LEU A 4 -6.47 -5.22 15.61
CA LEU A 4 -5.30 -4.48 16.09
C LEU A 4 -5.17 -3.16 15.33
N LYS A 5 -5.22 -2.04 16.05
CA LYS A 5 -4.77 -0.73 15.57
C LYS A 5 -3.33 -0.53 16.00
N PHE A 6 -2.58 0.26 15.24
CA PHE A 6 -1.20 0.60 15.56
C PHE A 6 -1.04 2.12 15.68
N LYS A 7 0.04 2.55 16.35
CA LYS A 7 0.45 3.94 16.33
C LYS A 7 0.93 4.31 14.92
N ASN A 8 0.53 5.45 14.40
CA ASN A 8 1.03 5.95 13.12
C ASN A 8 2.51 6.32 13.26
N LEU A 9 3.36 5.80 12.38
CA LEU A 9 4.77 6.15 12.30
C LEU A 9 4.96 7.21 11.22
N TYR A 10 5.21 8.45 11.62
CA TYR A 10 5.34 9.58 10.71
C TYR A 10 6.78 9.85 10.31
N TYR A 11 6.99 10.13 9.02
CA TYR A 11 8.30 10.46 8.48
C TYR A 11 8.28 11.82 7.78
N ASN A 12 9.17 12.69 8.23
CA ASN A 12 9.45 13.95 7.56
C ASN A 12 10.11 13.70 6.19
N LYS A 13 9.63 14.39 5.16
CA LYS A 13 10.13 14.29 3.79
C LYS A 13 10.16 15.67 3.16
N VAL A 14 11.15 15.91 2.29
CA VAL A 14 11.31 17.19 1.57
C VAL A 14 10.12 17.55 0.68
N TRP A 15 9.35 16.55 0.27
CA TRP A 15 8.15 16.66 -0.55
C TRP A 15 6.84 16.50 0.25
N GLY A 16 6.96 16.28 1.56
CA GLY A 16 5.82 16.08 2.46
C GLY A 16 5.07 17.38 2.75
N GLY A 17 3.96 17.27 3.46
CA GLY A 17 3.11 18.40 3.81
C GLY A 17 2.30 18.14 5.07
N ARG A 18 1.17 18.84 5.18
CA ARG A 18 0.26 18.77 6.34
C ARG A 18 -1.09 18.16 6.01
N ASP A 19 -1.32 17.73 4.77
CA ASP A 19 -2.64 17.36 4.26
C ASP A 19 -3.24 16.11 4.94
N PHE A 20 -2.47 15.32 5.71
CA PHE A 20 -3.03 14.30 6.62
C PHE A 20 -3.89 14.88 7.75
N GLU A 21 -3.74 16.17 8.10
CA GLU A 21 -4.59 16.85 9.09
C GLU A 21 -6.07 16.90 8.67
N LEU A 22 -6.36 16.65 7.39
CA LEU A 22 -7.74 16.49 6.89
C LEU A 22 -8.50 15.35 7.59
N PHE A 23 -7.78 14.36 8.15
CA PHE A 23 -8.40 13.19 8.77
C PHE A 23 -7.62 12.62 9.96
N ARG A 24 -6.54 13.29 10.40
CA ARG A 24 -5.76 12.90 11.59
C ARG A 24 -5.46 14.09 12.47
N ASP A 25 -5.52 13.88 13.78
CA ASP A 25 -5.29 14.89 14.82
C ASP A 25 -3.94 14.73 15.54
N ASN A 26 -3.15 13.72 15.16
CA ASN A 26 -1.91 13.32 15.83
C ASN A 26 -0.63 13.56 15.02
N LEU A 27 -0.69 14.43 14.00
CA LEU A 27 0.45 14.71 13.13
C LEU A 27 1.53 15.52 13.89
N PRO A 28 2.78 15.04 14.02
CA PRO A 28 3.88 15.78 14.66
C PRO A 28 4.30 16.98 13.80
N GLU A 29 5.04 17.94 14.34
CA GLU A 29 5.56 19.08 13.56
C GLU A 29 6.43 18.66 12.35
N GLY A 30 6.42 19.49 11.31
CA GLY A 30 7.22 19.32 10.09
C GLY A 30 6.42 18.92 8.84
N ASN A 31 7.15 18.64 7.76
CA ASN A 31 6.62 18.25 6.46
C ASN A 31 6.50 16.73 6.39
N ILE A 32 5.33 16.21 6.75
CA ILE A 32 5.09 14.77 6.83
C ILE A 32 4.73 14.24 5.44
N GLY A 33 5.61 13.40 4.91
CA GLY A 33 5.41 12.77 3.60
C GLY A 33 4.88 11.34 3.69
N GLU A 34 5.17 10.63 4.77
CA GLU A 34 4.74 9.23 4.93
C GLU A 34 4.17 9.00 6.32
N SER A 35 3.14 8.16 6.38
CA SER A 35 2.72 7.44 7.57
C SER A 35 2.82 5.96 7.30
N TRP A 36 3.60 5.24 8.09
CA TRP A 36 3.59 3.78 8.04
C TRP A 36 2.61 3.30 9.11
N ASP A 37 1.52 2.71 8.65
CA ASP A 37 0.38 2.36 9.49
C ASP A 37 0.45 0.91 9.96
N ILE A 38 0.89 0.00 9.08
CA ILE A 38 1.21 -1.38 9.44
C ILE A 38 2.59 -1.72 8.86
N ALA A 39 3.57 -1.84 9.74
CA ALA A 39 4.97 -2.03 9.42
C ALA A 39 5.63 -3.00 10.39
N CYS A 40 6.46 -3.88 9.86
CA CYS A 40 7.32 -4.75 10.65
C CYS A 40 8.70 -4.82 9.96
N HIS A 41 9.31 -3.64 9.82
CA HIS A 41 10.57 -3.41 9.12
C HIS A 41 11.61 -2.82 10.08
N PRO A 42 12.93 -3.03 9.90
CA PRO A 42 13.95 -2.38 10.72
C PRO A 42 13.84 -0.84 10.76
N HIS A 43 13.41 -0.20 9.67
CA HIS A 43 13.22 1.25 9.58
C HIS A 43 11.88 1.75 10.18
N GLY A 44 10.96 0.84 10.50
CA GLY A 44 9.63 1.18 10.99
C GLY A 44 8.93 -0.04 11.58
N MET A 45 8.67 0.02 12.89
CA MET A 45 8.07 -1.08 13.65
C MET A 45 6.76 -0.64 14.29
N SER A 46 5.65 -1.19 13.83
CA SER A 46 4.33 -0.90 14.37
C SER A 46 4.22 -1.33 15.83
N VAL A 47 3.57 -0.48 16.62
CA VAL A 47 3.28 -0.72 18.05
C VAL A 47 1.79 -0.63 18.23
N VAL A 48 1.18 -1.65 18.84
CA VAL A 48 -0.27 -1.70 19.04
C VAL A 48 -0.75 -0.50 19.86
N SER A 49 -1.84 0.13 19.43
CA SER A 49 -2.39 1.34 20.06
C SER A 49 -3.66 1.08 20.89
N ASN A 50 -4.34 -0.07 20.73
CA ASN A 50 -5.60 -0.40 21.39
C ASN A 50 -5.56 -1.75 22.14
N GLY A 51 -6.55 -1.93 23.04
CA GLY A 51 -6.80 -3.16 23.79
C GLY A 51 -5.66 -3.59 24.73
N GLU A 52 -5.71 -4.85 25.17
CA GLU A 52 -4.80 -5.43 26.17
C GLU A 52 -3.34 -5.56 25.68
N LEU A 53 -3.11 -5.66 24.38
CA LEU A 53 -1.80 -5.77 23.75
C LEU A 53 -1.16 -4.40 23.45
N LYS A 54 -1.81 -3.29 23.84
CA LYS A 54 -1.31 -1.93 23.64
C LYS A 54 0.14 -1.79 24.13
N GLY A 55 0.98 -1.16 23.31
CA GLY A 55 2.40 -0.99 23.58
C GLY A 55 3.29 -2.13 23.10
N THR A 56 2.72 -3.25 22.66
CA THR A 56 3.50 -4.37 22.12
C THR A 56 3.89 -4.11 20.65
N LYS A 57 5.15 -4.40 20.30
CA LYS A 57 5.63 -4.32 18.92
C LYS A 57 5.07 -5.46 18.08
N LEU A 58 4.78 -5.21 16.80
CA LEU A 58 4.25 -6.23 15.89
C LEU A 58 5.17 -7.46 15.80
N ILE A 59 6.49 -7.27 15.74
CA ILE A 59 7.44 -8.39 15.72
C ILE A 59 7.36 -9.28 16.97
N ASP A 60 7.10 -8.70 18.13
CA ASP A 60 6.98 -9.46 19.39
C ASP A 60 5.63 -10.16 19.48
N LEU A 61 4.57 -9.55 18.93
CA LEU A 61 3.28 -10.21 18.78
C LEU A 61 3.33 -11.38 17.82
N ILE A 62 4.07 -11.28 16.71
CA ILE A 62 4.27 -12.40 15.77
C ILE A 62 4.93 -13.58 16.50
N LYS A 63 5.95 -13.33 17.32
CA LYS A 63 6.60 -14.38 18.14
C LYS A 63 5.65 -14.98 19.19
N LEU A 64 4.84 -14.15 19.83
CA LEU A 64 3.94 -14.57 20.91
C LEU A 64 2.70 -15.32 20.40
N LYS A 65 2.14 -14.90 19.27
CA LYS A 65 0.84 -15.37 18.77
C LYS A 65 0.95 -16.23 17.52
N GLY A 66 2.04 -16.18 16.77
CA GLY A 66 2.30 -17.07 15.63
C GLY A 66 1.11 -17.17 14.66
N ASP A 67 0.57 -18.39 14.53
CA ASP A 67 -0.58 -18.71 13.67
C ASP A 67 -1.87 -18.00 14.10
N ASP A 68 -2.09 -17.74 15.39
CA ASP A 68 -3.30 -17.03 15.84
C ASP A 68 -3.37 -15.61 15.30
N LEU A 69 -2.21 -14.99 15.07
CA LEU A 69 -2.09 -13.66 14.48
C LEU A 69 -2.05 -13.73 12.96
N LEU A 70 -1.05 -14.42 12.40
CA LEU A 70 -0.75 -14.37 10.98
C LEU A 70 -1.42 -15.46 10.15
N GLY A 71 -1.88 -16.54 10.77
CA GLY A 71 -2.43 -17.72 10.10
C GLY A 71 -1.37 -18.68 9.56
N THR A 72 -1.75 -19.93 9.29
CA THR A 72 -0.80 -21.05 9.03
C THR A 72 0.05 -20.88 7.77
N GLU A 73 -0.43 -20.17 6.74
CA GLU A 73 0.23 -20.05 5.44
C GLU A 73 1.16 -18.83 5.33
N ILE A 74 1.19 -17.98 6.36
CA ILE A 74 2.04 -16.79 6.38
C ILE A 74 3.32 -17.07 7.16
N SER A 75 4.47 -16.63 6.63
CA SER A 75 5.76 -16.74 7.33
C SER A 75 5.77 -15.92 8.62
N LYS A 76 6.33 -16.49 9.69
CA LYS A 76 6.54 -15.80 10.98
C LYS A 76 7.95 -15.19 11.09
N ASN A 77 8.84 -15.56 10.17
CA ASN A 77 10.21 -15.05 10.14
C ASN A 77 10.26 -13.64 9.55
N TRP A 78 9.37 -13.33 8.61
CA TRP A 78 9.30 -12.06 7.90
C TRP A 78 7.84 -11.71 7.67
N PHE A 79 7.39 -10.58 8.22
CA PHE A 79 6.06 -10.07 7.92
C PHE A 79 6.02 -9.61 6.46
N PRO A 80 4.99 -9.97 5.67
CA PRO A 80 5.06 -9.86 4.22
C PRO A 80 4.73 -8.48 3.65
N LEU A 81 3.97 -7.65 4.38
CA LEU A 81 3.43 -6.40 3.85
C LEU A 81 3.94 -5.16 4.59
N LEU A 82 3.90 -4.03 3.91
CA LEU A 82 4.03 -2.71 4.49
C LEU A 82 2.90 -1.83 3.95
N ILE A 83 2.14 -1.20 4.84
CA ILE A 83 0.97 -0.39 4.50
C ILE A 83 1.25 1.04 4.93
N LYS A 84 1.19 1.95 3.95
CA LYS A 84 1.51 3.36 4.14
C LYS A 84 0.38 4.23 3.62
N LEU A 85 0.28 5.42 4.21
CA LEU A 85 -0.24 6.58 3.51
C LEU A 85 0.93 7.45 3.08
N ILE A 86 0.88 7.97 1.86
CA ILE A 86 1.86 8.92 1.33
C ILE A 86 1.15 10.24 1.06
N ASN A 87 1.70 11.33 1.59
CA ASN A 87 1.25 12.71 1.35
C ASN A 87 2.28 13.44 0.47
N ALA A 88 2.03 13.48 -0.83
CA ALA A 88 2.89 14.14 -1.79
C ALA A 88 2.43 15.59 -2.02
N LYS A 89 2.90 16.51 -1.17
CA LYS A 89 2.64 17.94 -1.34
C LYS A 89 3.41 18.51 -2.53
N ASP A 90 4.62 18.00 -2.73
CA ASP A 90 5.45 18.20 -3.92
C ASP A 90 5.79 16.82 -4.53
N LYS A 91 6.31 16.81 -5.74
CA LYS A 91 6.69 15.59 -6.48
C LYS A 91 7.79 14.80 -5.76
N LEU A 92 7.58 13.49 -5.65
CA LEU A 92 8.59 12.55 -5.21
C LEU A 92 9.60 12.31 -6.33
N SER A 93 10.75 11.77 -5.95
CA SER A 93 11.76 11.34 -6.91
C SER A 93 11.22 10.33 -7.92
N VAL A 94 11.76 10.36 -9.13
CA VAL A 94 11.60 9.27 -10.09
C VAL A 94 12.47 8.11 -9.65
N GLN A 95 11.88 6.92 -9.57
CA GLN A 95 12.48 5.75 -8.95
C GLN A 95 12.00 4.44 -9.57
N VAL A 96 12.70 3.36 -9.24
CA VAL A 96 12.36 1.99 -9.60
C VAL A 96 12.71 1.06 -8.44
N HIS A 97 11.98 -0.04 -8.34
CA HIS A 97 12.12 -1.03 -7.28
C HIS A 97 12.59 -2.39 -7.82
N PRO A 98 13.48 -3.11 -7.10
CA PRO A 98 13.89 -4.46 -7.48
C PRO A 98 12.79 -5.50 -7.23
N ASP A 99 12.90 -6.64 -7.92
CA ASP A 99 12.17 -7.85 -7.57
C ASP A 99 12.83 -8.61 -6.41
N ASP A 100 12.22 -9.72 -5.98
CA ASP A 100 12.72 -10.53 -4.85
C ASP A 100 14.11 -11.11 -5.10
N GLU A 101 14.43 -11.51 -6.34
CA GLU A 101 15.71 -12.14 -6.65
C GLU A 101 16.84 -11.12 -6.56
N TYR A 102 16.67 -9.95 -7.18
CA TYR A 102 17.66 -8.88 -7.12
C TYR A 102 17.79 -8.32 -5.70
N ALA A 103 16.67 -8.03 -5.04
CA ALA A 103 16.67 -7.46 -3.68
C ALA A 103 17.36 -8.38 -2.68
N LYS A 104 17.08 -9.69 -2.73
CA LYS A 104 17.72 -10.67 -1.84
C LYS A 104 19.22 -10.77 -2.07
N ARG A 105 19.67 -10.72 -3.34
CA ARG A 105 21.09 -10.83 -3.70
C ARG A 105 21.88 -9.57 -3.35
N VAL A 106 21.30 -8.38 -3.55
CA VAL A 106 22.01 -7.10 -3.46
C VAL A 106 21.79 -6.38 -2.14
N GLU A 107 20.58 -6.43 -1.59
CA GLU A 107 20.21 -5.70 -0.37
C GLU A 107 19.94 -6.64 0.82
N GLY A 108 19.71 -7.93 0.57
CA GLY A 108 19.27 -8.87 1.60
C GLY A 108 17.81 -8.68 2.03
N GLU A 109 17.01 -7.98 1.23
CA GLU A 109 15.60 -7.66 1.50
C GLU A 109 14.64 -8.40 0.54
N MET A 110 13.34 -8.25 0.80
CA MET A 110 12.29 -8.58 -0.17
C MET A 110 12.32 -7.59 -1.35
N GLY A 111 11.79 -8.02 -2.48
CA GLY A 111 11.46 -7.11 -3.58
C GLY A 111 10.41 -6.09 -3.15
N LYS A 112 10.14 -5.11 -4.01
CA LYS A 112 9.13 -4.08 -3.76
C LYS A 112 8.22 -3.89 -4.97
N THR A 113 7.24 -4.79 -5.07
CA THR A 113 6.01 -4.55 -5.82
C THR A 113 5.00 -3.83 -4.91
N GLU A 114 4.21 -2.95 -5.49
CA GLU A 114 3.26 -2.11 -4.76
C GLU A 114 1.96 -1.87 -5.55
N VAL A 115 0.95 -1.39 -4.85
CA VAL A 115 -0.30 -0.89 -5.41
C VAL A 115 -0.69 0.39 -4.70
N TRP A 116 -1.11 1.38 -5.50
CA TRP A 116 -1.54 2.68 -5.03
C TRP A 116 -3.03 2.84 -5.21
N TYR A 117 -3.72 3.26 -4.16
CA TYR A 117 -5.08 3.78 -4.22
C TYR A 117 -5.05 5.27 -3.94
N VAL A 118 -5.62 6.09 -4.83
CA VAL A 118 -5.66 7.54 -4.66
C VAL A 118 -6.75 7.91 -3.64
N VAL A 119 -6.32 8.25 -2.43
CA VAL A 119 -7.20 8.62 -1.31
C VAL A 119 -7.72 10.05 -1.49
N GLU A 120 -6.85 10.98 -1.86
CA GLU A 120 -7.20 12.36 -2.21
C GLU A 120 -6.35 12.84 -3.39
N ALA A 121 -6.97 13.63 -4.26
CA ALA A 121 -6.33 14.24 -5.43
C ALA A 121 -6.71 15.73 -5.46
N PHE A 122 -5.71 16.60 -5.30
CA PHE A 122 -5.88 18.05 -5.37
C PHE A 122 -5.79 18.55 -6.82
N GLU A 123 -6.00 19.84 -7.03
CA GLU A 123 -5.86 20.43 -8.36
C GLU A 123 -4.46 20.16 -8.96
N GLY A 124 -4.43 19.68 -10.20
CA GLY A 124 -3.18 19.30 -10.88
C GLY A 124 -2.57 17.97 -10.44
N ALA A 125 -3.23 17.21 -9.53
CA ALA A 125 -2.75 15.93 -9.05
C ALA A 125 -2.37 14.98 -10.18
N ASN A 126 -1.19 14.37 -10.06
CA ASN A 126 -0.65 13.51 -11.09
C ASN A 126 0.30 12.46 -10.50
N ILE A 127 0.59 11.44 -11.31
CA ILE A 127 1.65 10.47 -11.07
C ILE A 127 2.48 10.31 -12.35
N VAL A 128 3.67 9.74 -12.21
CA VAL A 128 4.48 9.23 -13.31
C VAL A 128 4.46 7.71 -13.25
N ILE A 129 4.10 7.06 -14.37
CA ILE A 129 4.01 5.61 -14.42
C ILE A 129 4.48 5.01 -15.76
N GLY A 130 5.69 4.46 -15.75
CA GLY A 130 6.39 3.94 -16.92
C GLY A 130 6.91 5.02 -17.87
N THR A 131 7.47 4.58 -18.99
CA THR A 131 8.08 5.43 -20.01
C THR A 131 7.25 5.55 -21.28
N LYS A 132 7.51 6.58 -22.09
CA LYS A 132 7.00 6.70 -23.45
C LYS A 132 7.40 5.48 -24.27
N LYS A 133 6.52 5.04 -25.17
CA LYS A 133 6.75 3.89 -26.06
C LYS A 133 8.04 4.09 -26.86
N GLY A 134 8.90 3.07 -26.88
CA GLY A 134 10.17 3.09 -27.62
C GLY A 134 11.33 3.77 -26.89
N CYS A 135 11.17 4.17 -25.62
CA CYS A 135 12.28 4.61 -24.79
C CYS A 135 13.30 3.47 -24.61
N THR A 136 14.59 3.74 -24.80
CA THR A 136 15.67 2.78 -24.55
C THR A 136 16.41 3.09 -23.24
N LYS A 137 17.13 2.10 -22.67
CA LYS A 137 17.94 2.32 -21.47
C LYS A 137 19.03 3.39 -21.69
N GLU A 138 19.61 3.47 -22.87
CA GLU A 138 20.62 4.49 -23.22
C GLU A 138 20.01 5.90 -23.25
N GLN A 139 18.81 6.04 -23.86
CA GLN A 139 18.07 7.31 -23.85
C GLN A 139 17.73 7.73 -22.43
N LEU A 140 17.27 6.78 -21.60
CA LEU A 140 16.96 7.05 -20.20
C LEU A 140 18.21 7.50 -19.41
N LYS A 141 19.34 6.80 -19.57
CA LYS A 141 20.61 7.15 -18.94
C LYS A 141 21.07 8.56 -19.33
N ASN A 142 21.09 8.87 -20.62
CA ASN A 142 21.41 10.21 -21.10
C ASN A 142 20.43 11.27 -20.58
N ALA A 143 19.13 10.96 -20.50
CA ALA A 143 18.12 11.87 -19.99
C ALA A 143 18.27 12.16 -18.49
N ILE A 144 18.73 11.18 -17.71
CA ILE A 144 19.09 11.35 -16.30
C ILE A 144 20.30 12.30 -16.18
N GLU A 145 21.37 12.04 -16.92
CA GLU A 145 22.61 12.83 -16.89
C GLU A 145 22.41 14.28 -17.34
N THR A 146 21.52 14.49 -18.32
CA THR A 146 21.23 15.82 -18.89
C THR A 146 20.04 16.54 -18.24
N GLY A 147 19.37 15.91 -17.25
CA GLY A 147 18.22 16.51 -16.57
C GLY A 147 16.97 16.66 -17.46
N THR A 148 16.80 15.80 -18.47
CA THR A 148 15.68 15.85 -19.44
C THR A 148 14.71 14.68 -19.32
N LEU A 149 14.75 13.97 -18.20
CA LEU A 149 13.98 12.74 -17.94
C LEU A 149 12.47 12.87 -18.19
N ASP A 150 11.88 14.01 -17.83
CA ASP A 150 10.43 14.26 -17.95
C ASP A 150 9.89 14.03 -19.37
N LYS A 151 10.72 14.21 -20.42
CA LYS A 151 10.33 13.97 -21.83
C LYS A 151 10.00 12.51 -22.11
N TYR A 152 10.59 11.59 -21.35
CA TYR A 152 10.45 10.14 -21.50
C TYR A 152 9.44 9.55 -20.54
N MET A 153 8.94 10.32 -19.57
CA MET A 153 8.04 9.83 -18.53
C MET A 153 6.57 9.92 -18.94
N ASN A 154 5.77 8.94 -18.53
CA ASN A 154 4.32 9.01 -18.66
C ASN A 154 3.70 9.70 -17.44
N LYS A 155 3.49 11.01 -17.55
CA LYS A 155 2.69 11.76 -16.58
C LYS A 155 1.20 11.49 -16.81
N VAL A 156 0.49 11.11 -15.75
CA VAL A 156 -0.94 10.76 -15.76
C VAL A 156 -1.63 11.60 -14.70
N SER A 157 -2.66 12.37 -15.08
CA SER A 157 -3.55 13.03 -14.12
C SER A 157 -4.38 11.99 -13.38
N VAL A 158 -4.56 12.18 -12.08
CA VAL A 158 -5.28 11.23 -11.24
C VAL A 158 -6.46 11.89 -10.53
N LYS A 159 -7.44 11.08 -10.17
CA LYS A 159 -8.57 11.48 -9.31
C LYS A 159 -8.71 10.50 -8.15
N LYS A 160 -9.44 10.93 -7.13
CA LYS A 160 -9.82 10.09 -6.00
C LYS A 160 -10.44 8.77 -6.48
N GLY A 161 -10.00 7.67 -5.91
CA GLY A 161 -10.44 6.31 -6.23
C GLY A 161 -9.70 5.64 -7.38
N ASP A 162 -8.81 6.33 -8.10
CA ASP A 162 -7.95 5.68 -9.09
C ASP A 162 -6.98 4.70 -8.43
N VAL A 163 -6.66 3.61 -9.13
CA VAL A 163 -5.82 2.53 -8.61
C VAL A 163 -4.75 2.13 -9.60
N PHE A 164 -3.50 2.06 -9.16
CA PHE A 164 -2.36 1.72 -10.01
C PHE A 164 -1.53 0.61 -9.39
N PHE A 165 -1.37 -0.49 -10.13
CA PHE A 165 -0.44 -1.56 -9.76
C PHE A 165 0.95 -1.24 -10.29
N VAL A 166 1.93 -1.13 -9.40
CA VAL A 166 3.30 -0.78 -9.72
C VAL A 166 4.17 -2.00 -9.43
N LYS A 167 4.36 -2.80 -10.49
CA LYS A 167 5.21 -4.00 -10.44
C LYS A 167 6.67 -3.59 -10.26
N SER A 168 7.45 -4.38 -9.51
CA SER A 168 8.90 -4.23 -9.47
C SER A 168 9.51 -4.15 -10.88
N GLY A 169 10.49 -3.27 -11.06
CA GLY A 169 11.09 -2.91 -12.34
C GLY A 169 10.36 -1.81 -13.12
N LEU A 170 9.14 -1.42 -12.74
CA LEU A 170 8.44 -0.30 -13.36
C LEU A 170 8.98 1.03 -12.81
N ILE A 171 9.49 1.88 -13.69
CA ILE A 171 9.88 3.25 -13.32
C ILE A 171 8.64 4.10 -13.05
N HIS A 172 8.64 4.84 -11.94
CA HIS A 172 7.48 5.59 -11.49
C HIS A 172 7.89 6.77 -10.60
N ALA A 173 6.94 7.66 -10.34
CA ALA A 173 7.02 8.69 -9.30
C ALA A 173 5.61 9.08 -8.86
N ILE A 174 5.45 9.43 -7.60
CA ILE A 174 4.23 10.09 -7.12
C ILE A 174 4.41 11.59 -7.37
N GLY A 175 3.50 12.19 -8.14
CA GLY A 175 3.54 13.62 -8.44
C GLY A 175 3.04 14.46 -7.27
N GLU A 176 2.98 15.77 -7.48
CA GLU A 176 2.47 16.71 -6.48
C GLU A 176 0.93 16.62 -6.36
N GLY A 177 0.42 17.00 -5.18
CA GLY A 177 -1.00 17.16 -4.93
C GLY A 177 -1.78 15.87 -4.77
N VAL A 178 -1.17 14.80 -4.26
CA VAL A 178 -1.86 13.50 -4.10
C VAL A 178 -1.60 12.89 -2.73
N ILE A 179 -2.66 12.33 -2.14
CA ILE A 179 -2.56 11.40 -1.01
C ILE A 179 -2.91 10.01 -1.52
N ILE A 180 -2.02 9.05 -1.32
CA ILE A 180 -2.28 7.65 -1.67
C ILE A 180 -2.21 6.73 -0.46
N ALA A 181 -2.95 5.63 -0.52
CA ALA A 181 -2.65 4.44 0.25
C ALA A 181 -1.76 3.53 -0.59
N GLU A 182 -0.57 3.22 -0.08
CA GLU A 182 0.41 2.33 -0.71
C GLU A 182 0.45 1.02 0.06
N ILE A 183 0.06 -0.07 -0.62
CA ILE A 183 0.21 -1.43 -0.12
C ILE A 183 1.35 -2.06 -0.91
N GLN A 184 2.35 -2.55 -0.21
CA GLN A 184 3.58 -3.06 -0.81
C GLN A 184 4.08 -4.29 -0.07
N GLN A 185 5.01 -5.02 -0.70
CA GLN A 185 5.88 -5.95 0.02
C GLN A 185 6.64 -5.22 1.15
N ASN A 186 6.99 -5.91 2.23
CA ASN A 186 7.70 -5.32 3.37
C ASN A 186 9.18 -5.05 3.06
N SER A 187 9.43 -4.00 2.26
CA SER A 187 10.73 -3.57 1.77
C SER A 187 10.78 -2.04 1.72
N ASP A 188 11.93 -1.45 2.05
CA ASP A 188 12.16 0.00 1.90
C ASP A 188 13.15 0.32 0.76
N THR A 189 13.52 -0.71 -0.01
CA THR A 189 14.51 -0.59 -1.08
C THR A 189 14.00 0.27 -2.25
N THR A 190 14.71 1.36 -2.53
CA THR A 190 14.34 2.32 -3.58
C THR A 190 15.55 2.77 -4.38
N TYR A 191 15.54 2.55 -5.70
CA TYR A 191 16.58 3.07 -6.60
C TYR A 191 16.11 4.33 -7.28
N ARG A 192 16.61 5.45 -6.76
CA ARG A 192 16.30 6.78 -7.26
C ARG A 192 17.11 7.11 -8.51
N VAL A 193 16.44 7.57 -9.57
CA VAL A 193 17.11 8.02 -10.80
C VAL A 193 17.09 9.54 -10.98
N TYR A 194 16.12 10.23 -10.40
CA TYR A 194 16.07 11.69 -10.46
C TYR A 194 15.35 12.28 -9.25
N ASP A 195 15.89 13.37 -8.71
CA ASP A 195 15.35 14.02 -7.51
C ASP A 195 15.19 15.55 -7.63
N TYR A 196 15.13 16.07 -8.85
CA TYR A 196 14.96 17.51 -9.09
C TYR A 196 16.03 18.36 -8.40
N ASN A 197 17.27 17.85 -8.38
CA ASN A 197 18.45 18.52 -7.80
C ASN A 197 18.33 18.85 -6.30
N ARG A 198 17.51 18.11 -5.54
CA ARG A 198 17.39 18.25 -4.07
C ARG A 198 18.56 17.63 -3.29
N GLY A 199 19.60 17.14 -3.96
CA GLY A 199 20.84 16.66 -3.34
C GLY A 199 20.78 15.29 -2.66
N ARG A 200 19.67 14.54 -2.79
CA ARG A 200 19.58 13.16 -2.27
C ARG A 200 20.28 12.17 -3.21
N GLU A 201 20.73 11.06 -2.62
CA GLU A 201 21.45 10.00 -3.33
C GLU A 201 20.62 9.42 -4.50
N LEU A 202 21.32 9.22 -5.62
CA LEU A 202 20.85 8.55 -6.83
C LEU A 202 21.54 7.19 -6.97
N HIS A 203 20.82 6.22 -7.52
CA HIS A 203 21.23 4.82 -7.62
C HIS A 203 21.16 4.35 -9.07
N ILE A 204 21.80 5.10 -9.99
CA ILE A 204 21.57 4.96 -11.44
C ILE A 204 21.88 3.55 -11.94
N GLU A 205 23.03 3.00 -11.58
CA GLU A 205 23.45 1.68 -12.06
C GLU A 205 22.51 0.57 -11.54
N LYS A 206 22.19 0.57 -10.23
CA LYS A 206 21.20 -0.37 -9.65
C LYS A 206 19.81 -0.22 -10.29
N ALA A 207 19.39 1.01 -10.58
CA ALA A 207 18.12 1.26 -11.27
C ALA A 207 18.12 0.68 -12.69
N LEU A 208 19.21 0.85 -13.44
CA LEU A 208 19.35 0.33 -14.80
C LEU A 208 19.39 -1.20 -14.84
N ASP A 209 19.90 -1.85 -13.79
CA ASP A 209 19.86 -3.31 -13.67
C ASP A 209 18.43 -3.85 -13.60
N VAL A 210 17.56 -3.19 -12.82
CA VAL A 210 16.22 -3.71 -12.51
C VAL A 210 15.10 -3.14 -13.37
N ILE A 211 15.33 -2.01 -14.05
CA ILE A 211 14.30 -1.37 -14.85
C ILE A 211 13.88 -2.25 -16.03
N ASN A 212 12.56 -2.38 -16.16
CA ASN A 212 11.90 -3.02 -17.29
C ASN A 212 11.03 -2.00 -18.02
N LEU A 213 11.50 -1.56 -19.19
CA LEU A 213 10.85 -0.53 -20.01
C LEU A 213 9.61 -1.04 -20.77
N ASP A 214 9.37 -2.35 -20.77
CA ASP A 214 8.18 -2.97 -21.37
C ASP A 214 6.99 -3.01 -20.40
N LEU A 215 7.23 -2.74 -19.11
CA LEU A 215 6.15 -2.69 -18.13
C LEU A 215 5.27 -1.47 -18.36
N VAL A 216 3.98 -1.72 -18.42
CA VAL A 216 2.93 -0.70 -18.52
C VAL A 216 1.96 -0.92 -17.38
N ALA A 217 1.62 0.17 -16.68
CA ALA A 217 0.53 0.17 -15.73
C ALA A 217 -0.53 1.18 -16.15
N LYS A 218 -1.78 0.85 -15.82
CA LYS A 218 -2.97 1.63 -16.14
C LYS A 218 -3.83 1.71 -14.89
N ASN A 219 -4.72 2.68 -14.87
CA ASN A 219 -5.75 2.75 -13.85
C ASN A 219 -6.61 1.48 -13.88
N SER A 220 -6.72 0.78 -12.75
CA SER A 220 -7.52 -0.44 -12.59
C SER A 220 -8.95 -0.09 -12.20
N ASN A 221 -9.91 -0.51 -13.02
CA ASN A 221 -11.33 -0.40 -12.67
C ASN A 221 -11.83 -1.58 -11.81
N GLY A 222 -11.03 -2.65 -11.70
CA GLY A 222 -11.36 -3.87 -10.98
C GLY A 222 -12.58 -4.64 -11.49
N LEU A 223 -12.93 -5.72 -10.78
CA LEU A 223 -14.18 -6.46 -10.96
C LEU A 223 -15.14 -6.11 -9.82
N VAL A 224 -16.32 -5.58 -10.16
CA VAL A 224 -17.33 -5.11 -9.21
C VAL A 224 -18.38 -6.18 -8.94
N VAL A 225 -18.63 -6.47 -7.66
CA VAL A 225 -19.68 -7.37 -7.17
C VAL A 225 -20.59 -6.59 -6.22
N LYS A 226 -21.87 -6.48 -6.57
CA LYS A 226 -22.87 -5.80 -5.75
C LYS A 226 -23.47 -6.76 -4.74
N ASN A 227 -23.58 -6.32 -3.49
CA ASN A 227 -24.21 -7.05 -2.41
C ASN A 227 -25.26 -6.15 -1.73
N GLU A 228 -26.05 -6.74 -0.84
CA GLU A 228 -26.94 -5.95 0.01
C GLU A 228 -26.12 -5.15 1.03
N GLY A 229 -26.25 -3.82 1.01
CA GLY A 229 -25.58 -2.93 1.97
C GLY A 229 -24.13 -2.53 1.67
N TYR A 230 -23.51 -3.14 0.64
CA TYR A 230 -22.16 -2.79 0.20
C TYR A 230 -21.85 -3.26 -1.23
N THR A 231 -20.85 -2.65 -1.85
CA THR A 231 -20.23 -3.13 -3.10
C THR A 231 -18.80 -3.56 -2.83
N LYS A 232 -18.40 -4.73 -3.36
CA LYS A 232 -17.03 -5.23 -3.31
C LYS A 232 -16.38 -5.09 -4.69
N THR A 233 -15.15 -4.60 -4.76
CA THR A 233 -14.38 -4.52 -6.00
C THR A 233 -13.03 -5.21 -5.83
N TYR A 234 -12.74 -6.22 -6.65
CA TYR A 234 -11.41 -6.82 -6.73
C TYR A 234 -10.52 -5.93 -7.59
N LEU A 235 -9.57 -5.22 -6.98
CA LEU A 235 -8.75 -4.20 -7.64
C LEU A 235 -7.42 -4.75 -8.17
N CYS A 236 -6.82 -5.68 -7.45
CA CYS A 236 -5.53 -6.28 -7.77
C CYS A 236 -5.40 -7.70 -7.21
N LEU A 237 -4.75 -8.57 -7.98
CA LEU A 237 -4.32 -9.90 -7.55
C LEU A 237 -2.90 -10.15 -8.06
N CYS A 238 -1.95 -10.32 -7.15
CA CYS A 238 -0.63 -10.85 -7.45
C CYS A 238 -0.19 -11.86 -6.37
N LYS A 239 0.98 -12.48 -6.56
CA LYS A 239 1.50 -13.48 -5.60
C LYS A 239 1.80 -12.89 -4.22
N ASP A 240 2.13 -11.60 -4.16
CA ASP A 240 2.61 -10.94 -2.95
C ASP A 240 1.48 -10.31 -2.14
N PHE A 241 0.42 -9.84 -2.81
CA PHE A 241 -0.78 -9.32 -2.18
C PHE A 241 -1.99 -9.29 -3.14
N SER A 242 -3.17 -9.20 -2.56
CA SER A 242 -4.40 -8.78 -3.25
C SER A 242 -4.92 -7.50 -2.61
N LEU A 243 -5.62 -6.70 -3.40
CA LEU A 243 -6.32 -5.50 -2.94
C LEU A 243 -7.79 -5.58 -3.36
N GLU A 244 -8.66 -5.43 -2.38
CA GLU A 244 -10.11 -5.37 -2.55
C GLU A 244 -10.63 -4.06 -1.95
N LEU A 245 -11.65 -3.47 -2.55
CA LEU A 245 -12.34 -2.29 -2.03
C LEU A 245 -13.75 -2.67 -1.62
N TYR A 246 -14.14 -2.30 -0.41
CA TYR A 246 -15.51 -2.38 0.07
C TYR A 246 -16.06 -0.96 0.16
N ASP A 247 -17.07 -0.67 -0.65
CA ASP A 247 -17.87 0.55 -0.57
C ASP A 247 -19.11 0.22 0.26
N VAL A 248 -19.10 0.61 1.54
CA VAL A 248 -20.06 0.19 2.56
C VAL A 248 -21.09 1.29 2.74
N GLU A 249 -22.35 0.98 2.46
CA GLU A 249 -23.48 1.90 2.66
C GLU A 249 -24.14 1.68 4.02
N THR A 250 -24.21 0.41 4.46
CA THR A 250 -24.80 0.02 5.75
C THR A 250 -23.87 -0.88 6.56
N SER A 251 -23.58 -2.08 6.07
CA SER A 251 -22.68 -3.04 6.71
C SER A 251 -22.27 -4.20 5.81
N PHE A 252 -21.17 -4.86 6.14
CA PHE A 252 -20.82 -6.19 5.63
C PHE A 252 -20.21 -7.05 6.74
N THR A 253 -20.39 -8.36 6.64
CA THR A 253 -19.84 -9.34 7.59
C THR A 253 -18.89 -10.28 6.87
N GLU A 254 -17.74 -10.54 7.49
CA GLU A 254 -16.77 -11.54 7.03
C GLU A 254 -16.27 -12.40 8.19
N ASN A 255 -15.63 -13.49 7.84
CA ASN A 255 -14.86 -14.30 8.78
C ASN A 255 -13.37 -14.09 8.56
N SER A 256 -12.59 -14.12 9.64
CA SER A 256 -11.14 -14.26 9.55
C SER A 256 -10.78 -15.59 8.88
N ASN A 257 -9.55 -15.69 8.40
CA ASN A 257 -9.07 -16.92 7.77
C ASN A 257 -7.96 -17.53 8.63
N LYS A 258 -8.11 -18.79 9.04
CA LYS A 258 -7.09 -19.51 9.84
C LYS A 258 -5.74 -19.63 9.12
N GLU A 259 -5.72 -19.51 7.81
CA GLU A 259 -4.51 -19.56 6.99
C GLU A 259 -3.78 -18.21 6.92
N ARG A 260 -4.47 -17.08 7.11
CA ARG A 260 -3.90 -15.74 6.88
C ARG A 260 -4.58 -14.61 7.63
N PHE A 261 -3.83 -13.56 7.95
CA PHE A 261 -4.37 -12.30 8.43
C PHE A 261 -4.95 -11.45 7.30
N PHE A 262 -5.77 -10.46 7.66
CA PHE A 262 -6.22 -9.39 6.75
C PHE A 262 -5.83 -8.02 7.32
N ALA A 263 -5.51 -7.08 6.46
CA ALA A 263 -5.31 -5.69 6.85
C ALA A 263 -6.33 -4.80 6.13
N PHE A 264 -6.96 -3.91 6.88
CA PHE A 264 -7.92 -2.94 6.36
C PHE A 264 -7.39 -1.52 6.49
N THR A 265 -7.68 -0.67 5.51
CA THR A 265 -7.42 0.78 5.56
C THR A 265 -8.66 1.53 5.13
N CYS A 266 -9.19 2.40 5.98
CA CYS A 266 -10.33 3.23 5.64
C CYS A 266 -9.88 4.46 4.85
N VAL A 267 -10.39 4.60 3.64
CA VAL A 267 -9.99 5.68 2.70
C VAL A 267 -11.08 6.73 2.52
N GLU A 268 -12.30 6.47 3.00
CA GLU A 268 -13.41 7.42 3.02
C GLU A 268 -14.40 7.09 4.13
N GLY A 269 -15.02 8.12 4.71
CA GLY A 269 -16.09 7.96 5.69
C GLY A 269 -15.62 7.45 7.05
N SER A 270 -16.53 6.80 7.76
CA SER A 270 -16.30 6.29 9.11
C SER A 270 -17.33 5.22 9.49
N GLY A 271 -16.97 4.39 10.45
CA GLY A 271 -17.86 3.38 11.01
C GLY A 271 -17.24 2.68 12.21
N GLU A 272 -17.73 1.47 12.47
CA GLU A 272 -17.23 0.58 13.49
C GLU A 272 -17.02 -0.82 12.93
N ILE A 273 -16.02 -1.51 13.47
CA ILE A 273 -15.89 -2.96 13.34
C ILE A 273 -16.40 -3.61 14.62
N ILE A 274 -17.35 -4.52 14.49
CA ILE A 274 -17.99 -5.27 15.58
C ILE A 274 -17.50 -6.71 15.47
N TYR A 275 -17.09 -7.30 16.59
CA TYR A 275 -16.63 -8.69 16.69
C TYR A 275 -17.16 -9.29 17.99
N LYS A 276 -16.99 -10.61 18.18
CA LYS A 276 -17.57 -11.35 19.31
C LYS A 276 -17.38 -10.67 20.68
N ASP A 277 -16.18 -10.17 20.93
CA ASP A 277 -15.77 -9.67 22.24
C ASP A 277 -15.73 -8.13 22.33
N GLY A 278 -16.19 -7.39 21.32
CA GLY A 278 -16.16 -5.93 21.37
C GLY A 278 -16.40 -5.22 20.04
N LYS A 279 -16.05 -3.93 20.03
CA LYS A 279 -16.12 -3.09 18.84
C LYS A 279 -15.00 -2.04 18.84
N GLU A 280 -14.58 -1.62 17.66
CA GLU A 280 -13.57 -0.57 17.46
C GLU A 280 -14.05 0.43 16.41
N THR A 281 -13.72 1.72 16.60
CA THR A 281 -14.03 2.76 15.61
C THR A 281 -13.00 2.73 14.48
N ILE A 282 -13.47 2.91 13.26
CA ILE A 282 -12.62 3.10 12.10
C ILE A 282 -13.04 4.36 11.35
N ASN A 283 -12.10 5.30 11.22
CA ASN A 283 -12.29 6.54 10.48
C ASN A 283 -11.37 6.59 9.27
N LYS A 284 -11.66 7.46 8.30
CA LYS A 284 -10.75 7.74 7.20
C LYS A 284 -9.32 7.96 7.71
N GLY A 285 -8.37 7.27 7.09
CA GLY A 285 -6.96 7.30 7.44
C GLY A 285 -6.54 6.30 8.52
N ASP A 286 -7.46 5.56 9.12
CA ASP A 286 -7.14 4.44 10.00
C ASP A 286 -6.80 3.18 9.20
N SER A 287 -5.78 2.45 9.65
CA SER A 287 -5.57 1.05 9.30
C SER A 287 -5.69 0.13 10.51
N LEU A 288 -6.14 -1.11 10.27
CA LEU A 288 -6.22 -2.16 11.27
C LEU A 288 -5.79 -3.52 10.70
N LEU A 289 -5.31 -4.39 11.58
CA LEU A 289 -4.99 -5.78 11.25
C LEU A 289 -6.00 -6.70 11.94
N ILE A 290 -6.62 -7.56 11.15
CA ILE A 290 -7.52 -8.64 11.59
C ILE A 290 -6.71 -9.92 11.76
N PRO A 291 -6.57 -10.42 13.02
CA PRO A 291 -5.88 -11.67 13.28
C PRO A 291 -6.58 -12.87 12.61
N ALA A 292 -5.79 -13.84 12.16
CA ALA A 292 -6.29 -15.08 11.54
C ALA A 292 -7.31 -15.84 12.43
N SER A 293 -7.18 -15.71 13.75
CA SER A 293 -8.03 -16.36 14.75
C SER A 293 -9.24 -15.53 15.24
N LEU A 294 -9.52 -14.34 14.67
CA LEU A 294 -10.58 -13.46 15.19
C LEU A 294 -11.98 -14.09 15.13
N GLY A 295 -12.27 -14.86 14.08
CA GLY A 295 -13.61 -15.35 13.77
C GLY A 295 -14.42 -14.32 12.97
N GLU A 296 -15.72 -14.29 13.20
CA GLU A 296 -16.64 -13.38 12.52
C GLU A 296 -16.47 -11.92 13.00
N TYR A 297 -16.53 -11.00 12.04
CA TYR A 297 -16.55 -9.56 12.30
C TYR A 297 -17.42 -8.84 11.27
N THR A 298 -18.01 -7.72 11.68
CA THR A 298 -18.91 -6.90 10.87
C THR A 298 -18.40 -5.48 10.84
N PHE A 299 -18.20 -4.94 9.64
CA PHE A 299 -18.04 -3.51 9.44
C PHE A 299 -19.42 -2.87 9.29
N LYS A 300 -19.71 -1.81 10.04
CA LYS A 300 -20.98 -1.08 10.01
C LYS A 300 -20.72 0.42 9.93
N GLY A 301 -21.42 1.11 9.05
CA GLY A 301 -21.28 2.56 8.83
C GLY A 301 -21.37 2.92 7.35
N ASN A 302 -20.92 4.14 7.04
CA ASN A 302 -20.81 4.63 5.66
C ASN A 302 -19.33 4.95 5.41
N MET A 303 -18.65 4.07 4.67
CA MET A 303 -17.21 4.13 4.50
C MET A 303 -16.72 3.34 3.30
N LYS A 304 -15.54 3.72 2.81
CA LYS A 304 -14.77 2.90 1.87
C LYS A 304 -13.56 2.33 2.57
N VAL A 305 -13.43 1.01 2.58
CA VAL A 305 -12.30 0.31 3.20
C VAL A 305 -11.58 -0.57 2.18
N LEU A 306 -10.26 -0.43 2.13
CA LEU A 306 -9.38 -1.31 1.37
C LEU A 306 -9.04 -2.51 2.24
N LYS A 307 -9.20 -3.72 1.70
CA LYS A 307 -8.73 -4.97 2.29
C LYS A 307 -7.51 -5.44 1.52
N SER A 308 -6.43 -5.71 2.24
CA SER A 308 -5.16 -6.19 1.69
C SER A 308 -4.63 -7.39 2.46
N TYR A 309 -4.09 -8.37 1.74
CA TYR A 309 -3.60 -9.63 2.30
C TYR A 309 -2.75 -10.38 1.27
N VAL A 310 -1.95 -11.35 1.74
CA VAL A 310 -1.24 -12.29 0.85
C VAL A 310 -2.22 -13.39 0.41
N PRO A 311 -2.57 -13.50 -0.88
CA PRO A 311 -3.62 -14.39 -1.35
C PRO A 311 -3.12 -15.81 -1.57
N ASP A 312 -4.04 -16.78 -1.59
CA ASP A 312 -3.84 -18.00 -2.35
C ASP A 312 -4.33 -17.65 -3.74
N VAL A 313 -3.38 -17.46 -4.66
CA VAL A 313 -3.66 -16.94 -5.99
C VAL A 313 -4.67 -17.82 -6.71
N LYS A 314 -4.51 -19.14 -6.68
CA LYS A 314 -5.41 -20.06 -7.40
C LYS A 314 -6.81 -20.05 -6.79
N LYS A 315 -6.90 -20.04 -5.45
CA LYS A 315 -8.20 -20.00 -4.76
C LYS A 315 -8.95 -18.71 -5.08
N LEU A 316 -8.27 -17.57 -5.02
CA LEU A 316 -8.88 -16.27 -5.30
C LEU A 316 -9.22 -16.10 -6.79
N GLU A 317 -8.36 -16.57 -7.70
CA GLU A 317 -8.68 -16.60 -9.14
C GLU A 317 -9.97 -17.39 -9.41
N ASN A 318 -10.12 -18.57 -8.80
CA ASN A 318 -11.33 -19.38 -8.96
C ASN A 318 -12.57 -18.67 -8.39
N GLU A 319 -12.45 -17.99 -7.25
CA GLU A 319 -13.54 -17.18 -6.68
C GLU A 319 -13.95 -16.06 -7.64
N ILE A 320 -12.99 -15.28 -8.15
CA ILE A 320 -13.24 -14.19 -9.10
C ILE A 320 -13.88 -14.73 -10.38
N LEU A 321 -13.39 -15.86 -10.90
CA LEU A 321 -13.92 -16.48 -12.11
C LEU A 321 -15.38 -16.94 -11.97
N ASN A 322 -15.83 -17.28 -10.76
CA ASN A 322 -17.23 -17.65 -10.54
C ASN A 322 -18.18 -16.47 -10.76
N TYR A 323 -17.76 -15.24 -10.46
CA TYR A 323 -18.56 -14.03 -10.74
C TYR A 323 -18.58 -13.63 -12.21
N VAL A 324 -17.52 -13.95 -12.96
CA VAL A 324 -17.43 -13.63 -14.39
C VAL A 324 -18.22 -14.64 -15.24
N LYS A 325 -18.32 -15.89 -14.77
CA LYS A 325 -19.03 -16.97 -15.47
C LYS A 325 -20.53 -17.03 -15.15
N ALA A 326 -20.99 -16.42 -14.06
CA ALA A 326 -22.39 -16.41 -13.62
C ALA A 326 -23.24 -15.46 -14.47
#